data_AF-Q9JK86-F1
#
_entry.id   AF-Q9JK86-F1
#
_cell.length_a   1.000
_cell.length_b   1.000
_cell.length_c   1.000
_cell.angle_alpha   90.00
_cell.angle_beta   90.00
_cell.angle_gamma   90.00
#
_symmetry.space_group_name_H-M   'P 1'
#
loop_
_entity.id
_entity.type
_entity.pdbx_description
1 polymer ?
#
loop_
_entity_poly.entity_id
_entity_poly.type
_entity_poly.pdbx_seq_one_letter_code
_entity_poly.pdbx_strand_id
1 'polypeptide(L)'
;MSGVKKQKTESQQKSTNVVYQAHHVSRNKRGQVVGTRGGFRGCTVWLTGLSGAGKTTISFALEEYLMSHAIPCYSLDGDNVRHGLNKNLGFSPGDREENIRRIAEVAKLFADAGLVCITSFISPFTKDRENARKIHESAGLPFFEIFIDAPLNICESRDVKGLYKRARAGEIKGFTGIDSDYEKPETPECVLKTNLTSVSDCVQQVVELLQEQNILPHTIVKGIHELFVPENKLDQVRTEAESLPSLSITKLDLQWVQILSEGWATPLKGFMREKEYLQTLHFDTLLDGMVLRDGVINLSVPIVLPVSADDKARLEGCSEFALMYGGRRVAILCDPEFYEHRKVERCCRVWGTSSAKHPHVKMVMESGEWLVGGDLQVLERIRWNDGLDKYRLTPLELKQKCKEMNADAVFAFQLRNPVHNGHALLMQDTHRQLLERGYKHPVLLLHPLGGWTKDDDVPLDWRMKQHTAVLEEGVLDPKSTIVAIFPSPMLYAGPTEVQWHCRCRMIAGANFYIVGRDPAGMPHPETKKDLYEPTHGGKVLSMAPGLTSVEIIPFRVAAYNKVKKAMDFYNPERHDEFDFISGTRMRKLAREGENPPDGFMAPKAWKVLTDYYRSLEKIN
;
A
#
# COMPACT_ATOMS: atom_id res chain seq x y z
N MET A 1 -23.15 -69.88 -22.29
CA MET A 1 -22.30 -68.95 -21.50
C MET A 1 -21.17 -68.53 -22.41
N SER A 2 -20.74 -67.29 -22.61
CA SER A 2 -21.09 -65.96 -22.13
C SER A 2 -20.48 -65.02 -23.19
N GLY A 3 -21.13 -63.90 -23.50
CA GLY A 3 -20.65 -62.97 -24.52
C GLY A 3 -21.11 -61.56 -24.19
N VAL A 4 -20.47 -60.98 -23.18
CA VAL A 4 -20.72 -59.66 -22.62
C VAL A 4 -20.63 -58.59 -23.72
N LYS A 5 -21.75 -57.94 -24.03
CA LYS A 5 -21.76 -56.68 -24.78
C LYS A 5 -21.23 -55.57 -23.87
N LYS A 6 -19.94 -55.20 -24.06
CA LYS A 6 -19.39 -53.93 -23.54
C LYS A 6 -20.13 -52.77 -24.19
N GLN A 7 -20.95 -52.06 -23.41
CA GLN A 7 -21.39 -50.70 -23.77
C GLN A 7 -20.14 -49.79 -23.75
N LYS A 8 -19.76 -49.26 -24.91
CA LYS A 8 -18.77 -48.19 -25.03
C LYS A 8 -19.44 -46.87 -24.71
N THR A 9 -19.16 -46.34 -23.53
CA THR A 9 -19.24 -44.90 -23.22
C THR A 9 -17.90 -44.26 -23.58
N GLU A 10 -17.84 -43.52 -24.69
CA GLU A 10 -16.74 -42.59 -24.99
C GLU A 10 -17.31 -41.34 -25.67
N SER A 11 -17.02 -40.17 -25.09
CA SER A 11 -17.30 -38.83 -25.59
C SER A 11 -16.48 -38.52 -26.85
N GLN A 12 -16.79 -39.19 -27.96
CA GLN A 12 -16.05 -38.99 -29.20
C GLN A 12 -16.46 -37.69 -29.90
N GLN A 13 -15.46 -36.88 -30.24
CA GLN A 13 -15.57 -35.77 -31.17
C GLN A 13 -16.17 -36.29 -32.48
N LYS A 14 -17.45 -35.96 -32.74
CA LYS A 14 -18.21 -36.46 -33.89
C LYS A 14 -17.65 -35.97 -35.23
N SER A 15 -17.00 -34.81 -35.22
CA SER A 15 -16.44 -34.19 -36.42
C SER A 15 -15.06 -34.78 -36.71
N THR A 16 -14.95 -35.60 -37.76
CA THR A 16 -13.70 -36.28 -38.17
C THR A 16 -12.71 -35.37 -38.91
N ASN A 17 -13.14 -34.17 -39.31
CA ASN A 17 -12.39 -33.29 -40.22
C ASN A 17 -11.89 -32.00 -39.52
N VAL A 18 -11.67 -32.03 -38.21
CA VAL A 18 -11.23 -30.85 -37.44
C VAL A 18 -9.82 -31.08 -36.93
N VAL A 19 -8.90 -30.17 -37.27
CA VAL A 19 -7.51 -30.17 -36.81
C VAL A 19 -7.33 -28.99 -35.84
N TYR A 20 -6.67 -29.23 -34.71
CA TYR A 20 -6.36 -28.17 -33.76
C TYR A 20 -5.37 -27.18 -34.40
N GLN A 21 -5.72 -25.90 -34.40
CA GLN A 21 -4.83 -24.83 -34.84
C GLN A 21 -4.19 -24.17 -33.61
N ALA A 22 -2.88 -24.36 -33.45
CA ALA A 22 -2.14 -23.70 -32.39
C ALA A 22 -2.03 -22.19 -32.66
N HIS A 23 -2.18 -21.38 -31.61
CA HIS A 23 -1.97 -19.93 -31.72
C HIS A 23 -0.51 -19.59 -32.05
N HIS A 24 -0.30 -18.64 -32.96
CA HIS A 24 1.04 -18.12 -33.28
C HIS A 24 1.70 -17.35 -32.12
N VAL A 25 0.89 -16.74 -31.25
CA VAL A 25 1.36 -16.00 -30.07
C VAL A 25 1.20 -16.86 -28.82
N SER A 26 2.31 -17.16 -28.15
CA SER A 26 2.31 -17.98 -26.93
C SER A 26 1.59 -17.28 -25.77
N ARG A 27 1.09 -18.09 -24.82
CA ARG A 27 0.51 -17.59 -23.56
C ARG A 27 1.41 -16.60 -22.84
N ASN A 28 2.72 -16.87 -22.79
CA ASN A 28 3.69 -15.95 -22.19
C ASN A 28 3.66 -14.58 -22.87
N LYS A 29 3.77 -14.53 -24.21
CA LYS A 29 3.72 -13.26 -24.97
C LYS A 29 2.40 -12.52 -24.80
N ARG A 30 1.26 -13.24 -24.81
CA ARG A 30 -0.06 -12.63 -24.55
C ARG A 30 -0.14 -12.10 -23.13
N GLY A 31 0.35 -12.85 -22.14
CA GLY A 31 0.41 -12.43 -20.74
C GLY A 31 1.23 -11.16 -20.50
N GLN A 32 2.21 -10.85 -21.35
CA GLN A 32 2.98 -9.60 -21.23
C GLN A 32 2.17 -8.35 -21.58
N VAL A 33 1.05 -8.47 -22.29
CA VAL A 33 0.23 -7.34 -22.75
C VAL A 33 -1.18 -7.32 -22.15
N VAL A 34 -1.55 -8.36 -21.40
CA VAL A 34 -2.85 -8.44 -20.71
C VAL A 34 -2.71 -7.84 -19.32
N GLY A 35 -3.09 -6.55 -19.22
CA GLY A 35 -2.96 -5.75 -18.01
C GLY A 35 -1.61 -5.05 -17.89
N THR A 36 -1.34 -4.43 -16.74
CA THR A 36 -0.07 -3.70 -16.48
C THR A 36 0.97 -4.55 -15.77
N ARG A 37 0.56 -5.70 -15.21
CA ARG A 37 1.45 -6.63 -14.50
C ARG A 37 1.96 -7.70 -15.47
N GLY A 38 3.27 -7.83 -15.63
CA GLY A 38 3.89 -8.84 -16.50
C GLY A 38 3.56 -10.28 -16.10
N GLY A 39 3.63 -11.21 -17.06
CA GLY A 39 3.42 -12.64 -16.84
C GLY A 39 2.01 -13.15 -17.14
N PHE A 40 1.93 -14.40 -17.60
CA PHE A 40 0.65 -15.07 -17.85
C PHE A 40 0.05 -15.58 -16.54
N ARG A 41 -1.20 -15.19 -16.27
CA ARG A 41 -1.96 -15.55 -15.05
C ARG A 41 -3.37 -16.06 -15.34
N GLY A 42 -3.58 -16.52 -16.57
CA GLY A 42 -4.87 -17.01 -17.00
C GLY A 42 -5.29 -18.25 -16.22
N CYS A 43 -6.44 -18.20 -15.55
CA CYS A 43 -6.95 -19.27 -14.71
C CYS A 43 -8.47 -19.17 -14.54
N THR A 44 -9.07 -20.20 -13.95
CA THR A 44 -10.49 -20.21 -13.60
C THR A 44 -10.70 -20.38 -12.11
N VAL A 45 -11.43 -19.44 -11.51
CA VAL A 45 -11.96 -19.50 -10.14
C VAL A 45 -13.40 -19.98 -10.22
N TRP A 46 -13.64 -21.24 -9.85
CA TRP A 46 -14.93 -21.91 -9.97
C TRP A 46 -15.70 -21.90 -8.65
N LEU A 47 -16.66 -20.98 -8.51
CA LEU A 47 -17.50 -20.91 -7.30
C LEU A 47 -18.68 -21.88 -7.43
N THR A 48 -18.79 -22.80 -6.46
CA THR A 48 -19.89 -23.78 -6.38
C THR A 48 -20.58 -23.72 -5.02
N GLY A 49 -21.88 -24.01 -4.96
CA GLY A 49 -22.65 -23.96 -3.71
C GLY A 49 -24.16 -23.84 -3.94
N LEU A 50 -24.94 -23.98 -2.87
CA LEU A 50 -26.40 -23.84 -2.91
C LEU A 50 -26.86 -22.45 -3.40
N SER A 51 -28.08 -22.36 -3.92
CA SER A 51 -28.70 -21.05 -4.21
C SER A 51 -28.75 -20.22 -2.92
N GLY A 52 -28.41 -18.92 -2.97
CA GLY A 52 -28.37 -18.07 -1.77
C GLY A 52 -27.14 -18.25 -0.85
N ALA A 53 -26.19 -19.13 -1.20
CA ALA A 53 -24.97 -19.33 -0.41
C ALA A 53 -23.98 -18.15 -0.47
N GLY A 54 -24.05 -17.30 -1.49
CA GLY A 54 -23.21 -16.09 -1.61
C GLY A 54 -22.27 -16.01 -2.83
N LYS A 55 -22.32 -16.97 -3.76
CA LYS A 55 -21.46 -17.02 -4.96
C LYS A 55 -21.39 -15.70 -5.74
N THR A 56 -22.53 -15.14 -6.12
CA THR A 56 -22.61 -13.89 -6.88
C THR A 56 -21.98 -12.71 -6.11
N THR A 57 -22.23 -12.62 -4.80
CA THR A 57 -21.64 -11.59 -3.93
C THR A 57 -20.12 -11.70 -3.88
N ILE A 58 -19.59 -12.91 -3.66
CA ILE A 58 -18.14 -13.15 -3.63
C ILE A 58 -17.52 -12.91 -5.00
N SER A 59 -18.17 -13.34 -6.09
CA SER A 59 -17.68 -13.12 -7.44
C SER A 59 -17.50 -11.64 -7.76
N PHE A 60 -18.48 -10.79 -7.42
CA PHE A 60 -18.38 -9.35 -7.72
C PHE A 60 -17.35 -8.65 -6.83
N ALA A 61 -17.28 -9.01 -5.54
CA ALA A 61 -16.27 -8.45 -4.64
C ALA A 61 -14.84 -8.86 -5.05
N LEU A 62 -14.66 -10.10 -5.51
CA LEU A 62 -13.38 -10.56 -6.06
C LEU A 62 -13.04 -9.86 -7.38
N GLU A 63 -14.02 -9.69 -8.28
CA GLU A 63 -13.85 -8.93 -9.51
C GLU A 63 -13.41 -7.49 -9.24
N GLU A 64 -14.07 -6.81 -8.29
CA GLU A 64 -13.70 -5.46 -7.86
C GLU A 64 -12.26 -5.41 -7.31
N TYR A 65 -11.89 -6.37 -6.46
CA TYR A 65 -10.52 -6.49 -5.94
C TYR A 65 -9.50 -6.67 -7.07
N LEU A 66 -9.73 -7.58 -8.01
CA LEU A 66 -8.79 -7.84 -9.09
C LEU A 66 -8.62 -6.62 -9.99
N MET A 67 -9.74 -5.96 -10.33
CA MET A 67 -9.74 -4.75 -11.14
C MET A 67 -9.02 -3.59 -10.44
N SER A 68 -9.24 -3.38 -9.14
CA SER A 68 -8.55 -2.35 -8.36
C SER A 68 -7.04 -2.59 -8.26
N HIS A 69 -6.60 -3.84 -8.44
CA HIS A 69 -5.18 -4.22 -8.46
C HIS A 69 -4.59 -4.33 -9.88
N ALA A 70 -5.32 -3.84 -10.89
CA ALA A 70 -4.95 -3.87 -12.31
C ALA A 70 -4.72 -5.29 -12.88
N ILE A 71 -5.52 -6.25 -12.41
CA ILE A 71 -5.50 -7.64 -12.87
C ILE A 71 -6.77 -7.89 -13.69
N PRO A 72 -6.68 -8.02 -15.02
CA PRO A 72 -7.85 -8.26 -15.86
C PRO A 72 -8.56 -9.57 -15.49
N CYS A 73 -9.86 -9.46 -15.25
CA CYS A 73 -10.73 -10.59 -14.93
C CYS A 73 -12.09 -10.46 -15.62
N TYR A 74 -12.88 -11.54 -15.60
CA TYR A 74 -14.25 -11.51 -16.10
C TYR A 74 -15.12 -12.53 -15.35
N SER A 75 -16.31 -12.12 -14.91
CA SER A 75 -17.26 -13.01 -14.25
C SER A 75 -18.31 -13.60 -15.21
N LEU A 76 -18.43 -14.94 -15.19
CA LEU A 76 -19.51 -15.71 -15.80
C LEU A 76 -20.52 -16.09 -14.71
N ASP A 77 -21.66 -15.41 -14.68
CA ASP A 77 -22.75 -15.73 -13.75
C ASP A 77 -23.90 -16.47 -14.43
N GLY A 78 -24.55 -17.34 -13.64
CA GLY A 78 -25.76 -18.10 -13.98
C GLY A 78 -26.83 -17.31 -14.70
N ASP A 79 -27.10 -16.09 -14.23
CA ASP A 79 -28.15 -15.26 -14.79
C ASP A 79 -27.71 -14.72 -16.18
N ASN A 80 -26.47 -14.26 -16.30
CA ASN A 80 -25.96 -13.62 -17.51
C ASN A 80 -25.81 -14.61 -18.68
N VAL A 81 -25.22 -15.77 -18.44
CA VAL A 81 -24.94 -16.75 -19.51
C VAL A 81 -26.23 -17.36 -20.06
N ARG A 82 -27.28 -17.48 -19.23
CA ARG A 82 -28.59 -18.02 -19.63
C ARG A 82 -29.37 -17.11 -20.56
N HIS A 83 -29.09 -15.80 -20.59
CA HIS A 83 -29.71 -14.89 -21.57
C HIS A 83 -29.04 -14.96 -22.95
N GLY A 84 -27.80 -15.46 -23.03
CA GLY A 84 -27.00 -15.52 -24.25
C GLY A 84 -26.71 -16.93 -24.72
N LEU A 85 -25.50 -17.41 -24.44
CA LEU A 85 -24.96 -18.70 -24.93
C LEU A 85 -25.84 -19.90 -24.56
N ASN A 86 -26.44 -19.88 -23.38
CA ASN A 86 -27.22 -21.00 -22.85
C ASN A 86 -28.73 -20.76 -22.89
N LYS A 87 -29.21 -19.79 -23.68
CA LYS A 87 -30.64 -19.48 -23.81
C LYS A 87 -31.51 -20.61 -24.35
N ASN A 88 -30.90 -21.58 -25.02
CA ASN A 88 -31.57 -22.76 -25.58
C ASN A 88 -31.62 -23.96 -24.62
N LEU A 89 -31.06 -23.84 -23.41
CA LEU A 89 -31.00 -24.93 -22.43
C LEU A 89 -32.09 -24.75 -21.36
N GLY A 90 -32.86 -25.81 -21.12
CA GLY A 90 -33.86 -25.87 -20.07
C GLY A 90 -33.27 -26.19 -18.69
N PHE A 91 -34.05 -26.95 -17.91
CA PHE A 91 -33.69 -27.42 -16.57
C PHE A 91 -33.68 -28.94 -16.45
N SER A 92 -33.77 -29.67 -17.57
CA SER A 92 -33.62 -31.13 -17.57
C SER A 92 -32.20 -31.53 -17.13
N PRO A 93 -31.98 -32.76 -16.63
CA PRO A 93 -30.63 -33.21 -16.24
C PRO A 93 -29.60 -33.04 -17.38
N GLY A 94 -29.96 -33.40 -18.61
CA GLY A 94 -29.08 -33.23 -19.77
C GLY A 94 -28.80 -31.76 -20.12
N ASP A 95 -29.78 -30.88 -20.00
CA ASP A 95 -29.56 -29.44 -20.20
C ASP A 95 -28.67 -28.84 -19.12
N ARG A 96 -28.75 -29.33 -17.88
CA ARG A 96 -27.89 -28.89 -16.78
C ARG A 96 -26.44 -29.33 -16.99
N GLU A 97 -26.22 -30.58 -17.39
CA GLU A 97 -24.90 -31.12 -17.76
C GLU A 97 -24.31 -30.29 -18.91
N GLU A 98 -25.06 -30.06 -19.99
CA GLU A 98 -24.60 -29.26 -21.13
C GLU A 98 -24.36 -27.78 -20.75
N ASN A 99 -25.18 -27.22 -19.85
CA ASN A 99 -24.98 -25.86 -19.36
C ASN A 99 -23.61 -25.73 -18.67
N ILE A 100 -23.29 -26.63 -17.74
CA ILE A 100 -21.99 -26.62 -17.04
C ILE A 100 -20.84 -26.92 -18.00
N ARG A 101 -21.02 -27.86 -18.94
CA ARG A 101 -20.00 -28.16 -19.96
C ARG A 101 -19.66 -26.94 -20.82
N ARG A 102 -20.67 -26.19 -21.29
CA ARG A 102 -20.44 -24.95 -22.08
C ARG A 102 -19.73 -23.88 -21.27
N ILE A 103 -20.12 -23.70 -20.01
CA ILE A 103 -19.46 -22.74 -19.11
C ILE A 103 -18.00 -23.12 -18.91
N ALA A 104 -17.69 -24.40 -18.71
CA ALA A 104 -16.31 -24.87 -18.54
C ALA A 104 -15.44 -24.58 -19.77
N GLU A 105 -15.95 -24.81 -20.98
CA GLU A 105 -15.21 -24.50 -22.21
C GLU A 105 -15.01 -22.99 -22.40
N VAL A 106 -16.00 -22.16 -22.08
CA VAL A 106 -15.87 -20.69 -22.16
C VAL A 106 -14.89 -20.18 -21.10
N ALA A 107 -14.96 -20.68 -19.87
CA ALA A 107 -14.03 -20.32 -18.81
C ALA A 107 -12.59 -20.66 -19.20
N LYS A 108 -12.39 -21.84 -19.81
CA LYS A 108 -11.09 -22.23 -20.40
C LYS A 108 -10.63 -21.26 -21.47
N LEU A 109 -11.50 -20.74 -22.34
CA LEU A 109 -11.12 -19.75 -23.35
C LEU A 109 -10.67 -18.42 -22.72
N PHE A 110 -11.36 -17.95 -21.68
CA PHE A 110 -10.95 -16.74 -20.93
C PHE A 110 -9.62 -16.95 -20.20
N ALA A 111 -9.47 -18.09 -19.52
CA ALA A 111 -8.22 -18.48 -18.89
C ALA A 111 -7.10 -18.58 -19.93
N ASP A 112 -7.33 -19.25 -21.07
CA ASP A 112 -6.33 -19.33 -22.14
C ASP A 112 -5.95 -17.95 -22.66
N ALA A 113 -6.90 -17.01 -22.75
CA ALA A 113 -6.67 -15.62 -23.16
C ALA A 113 -5.79 -14.82 -22.18
N GLY A 114 -5.63 -15.29 -20.93
CA GLY A 114 -4.79 -14.67 -19.91
C GLY A 114 -5.54 -13.94 -18.81
N LEU A 115 -6.88 -14.04 -18.77
CA LEU A 115 -7.72 -13.42 -17.75
C LEU A 115 -7.95 -14.37 -16.57
N VAL A 116 -8.23 -13.80 -15.41
CA VAL A 116 -8.84 -14.55 -14.30
C VAL A 116 -10.35 -14.68 -14.59
N CYS A 117 -10.80 -15.87 -15.00
CA CYS A 117 -12.20 -16.14 -15.23
C CYS A 117 -12.86 -16.57 -13.91
N ILE A 118 -13.86 -15.82 -13.44
CA ILE A 118 -14.62 -16.19 -12.24
C ILE A 118 -15.94 -16.82 -12.70
N THR A 119 -16.32 -17.97 -12.18
CA THR A 119 -17.61 -18.59 -12.51
C THR A 119 -18.49 -18.69 -11.27
N SER A 120 -19.76 -18.28 -11.38
CA SER A 120 -20.73 -18.25 -10.28
C SER A 120 -21.96 -19.09 -10.64
N PHE A 121 -21.85 -20.41 -10.42
CA PHE A 121 -22.92 -21.37 -10.76
C PHE A 121 -23.19 -22.33 -9.59
N ILE A 122 -24.37 -22.93 -9.56
CA ILE A 122 -24.67 -23.94 -8.53
C ILE A 122 -23.80 -25.19 -8.73
N SER A 123 -23.61 -25.63 -9.99
CA SER A 123 -22.80 -26.82 -10.37
C SER A 123 -22.90 -27.98 -9.36
N PRO A 124 -24.11 -28.53 -9.15
CA PRO A 124 -24.39 -29.37 -7.98
C PRO A 124 -23.71 -30.74 -8.01
N PHE A 125 -23.38 -31.27 -9.19
CA PHE A 125 -22.86 -32.63 -9.35
C PHE A 125 -21.34 -32.63 -9.46
N THR A 126 -20.69 -33.50 -8.70
CA THR A 126 -19.24 -33.72 -8.68
C THR A 126 -18.72 -34.08 -10.07
N LYS A 127 -19.45 -34.95 -10.80
CA LYS A 127 -19.08 -35.34 -12.18
C LYS A 127 -18.87 -34.12 -13.10
N ASP A 128 -19.74 -33.12 -13.01
CA ASP A 128 -19.70 -31.96 -13.89
C ASP A 128 -18.55 -31.01 -13.52
N ARG A 129 -18.30 -30.83 -12.21
CA ARG A 129 -17.16 -30.03 -11.71
C ARG A 129 -15.82 -30.67 -12.03
N GLU A 130 -15.72 -31.99 -11.87
CA GLU A 130 -14.55 -32.78 -12.26
C GLU A 130 -14.29 -32.73 -13.76
N ASN A 131 -15.35 -32.74 -14.59
CA ASN A 131 -15.19 -32.53 -16.02
C ASN A 131 -14.67 -31.12 -16.34
N ALA A 132 -15.19 -30.09 -15.66
CA ALA A 132 -14.70 -28.72 -15.83
C ALA A 132 -13.22 -28.58 -15.44
N ARG A 133 -12.81 -29.20 -14.32
CA ARG A 133 -11.41 -29.29 -13.87
C ARG A 133 -10.53 -29.96 -14.92
N LYS A 134 -10.91 -31.15 -15.40
CA LYS A 134 -10.17 -31.90 -16.44
C LYS A 134 -10.00 -31.11 -17.74
N ILE A 135 -11.00 -30.34 -18.16
CA ILE A 135 -10.94 -29.47 -19.35
C ILE A 135 -9.80 -28.44 -19.22
N HIS A 136 -9.60 -27.87 -18.04
CA HIS A 136 -8.55 -26.87 -17.78
C HIS A 136 -7.18 -27.52 -17.59
N GLU A 137 -7.09 -28.57 -16.78
CA GLU A 137 -5.83 -29.29 -16.51
C GLU A 137 -5.24 -29.87 -17.80
N SER A 138 -6.08 -30.47 -18.66
CA SER A 138 -5.64 -31.00 -19.96
C SER A 138 -5.11 -29.92 -20.90
N ALA A 139 -5.49 -28.66 -20.66
CA ALA A 139 -4.99 -27.50 -21.39
C ALA A 139 -3.82 -26.81 -20.67
N GLY A 140 -3.33 -27.34 -19.54
CA GLY A 140 -2.29 -26.73 -18.71
C GLY A 140 -2.71 -25.36 -18.15
N LEU A 141 -3.99 -25.21 -17.76
CA LEU A 141 -4.53 -24.00 -17.15
C LEU A 141 -4.94 -24.28 -15.69
N PRO A 142 -4.58 -23.41 -14.73
CA PRO A 142 -5.01 -23.56 -13.35
C PRO A 142 -6.53 -23.46 -13.19
N PHE A 143 -7.07 -24.30 -12.31
CA PHE A 143 -8.49 -24.37 -11.95
C PHE A 143 -8.63 -24.45 -10.44
N PHE A 144 -9.39 -23.53 -9.85
CA PHE A 144 -9.58 -23.44 -8.40
C PHE A 144 -11.07 -23.61 -8.07
N GLU A 145 -11.44 -24.75 -7.52
CA GLU A 145 -12.79 -25.02 -7.03
C GLU A 145 -12.97 -24.44 -5.63
N ILE A 146 -13.79 -23.40 -5.54
CA ILE A 146 -14.09 -22.70 -4.29
C ILE A 146 -15.49 -23.10 -3.85
N PHE A 147 -15.57 -23.83 -2.74
CA PHE A 147 -16.84 -24.25 -2.18
C PHE A 147 -17.42 -23.14 -1.28
N ILE A 148 -18.53 -22.55 -1.71
CA ILE A 148 -19.30 -21.59 -0.92
C ILE A 148 -20.25 -22.38 -0.01
N ASP A 149 -19.78 -22.68 1.20
CA ASP A 149 -20.49 -23.51 2.17
C ASP A 149 -21.39 -22.64 3.07
N ALA A 150 -22.70 -22.75 2.83
CA ALA A 150 -23.71 -22.21 3.71
C ALA A 150 -24.79 -23.28 3.92
N PRO A 151 -25.21 -23.54 5.17
CA PRO A 151 -26.28 -24.50 5.45
C PRO A 151 -27.57 -24.18 4.69
N LEU A 152 -28.32 -25.22 4.30
CA LEU A 152 -29.56 -25.09 3.52
C LEU A 152 -30.58 -24.17 4.21
N ASN A 153 -30.77 -24.31 5.52
CA ASN A 153 -31.68 -23.47 6.30
C ASN A 153 -31.28 -21.97 6.25
N ILE A 154 -29.98 -21.68 6.25
CA ILE A 154 -29.49 -20.30 6.09
C ILE A 154 -29.77 -19.79 4.67
N CYS A 155 -29.52 -20.62 3.66
CA CYS A 155 -29.83 -20.29 2.27
C CYS A 155 -31.34 -20.04 2.05
N GLU A 156 -32.20 -20.89 2.62
CA GLU A 156 -33.66 -20.73 2.62
C GLU A 156 -34.09 -19.47 3.37
N SER A 157 -33.46 -19.14 4.50
CA SER A 157 -33.79 -17.91 5.24
C SER A 157 -33.45 -16.63 4.46
N ARG A 158 -32.39 -16.67 3.64
CA ARG A 158 -31.97 -15.53 2.81
C ARG A 158 -32.90 -15.32 1.62
N ASP A 159 -33.42 -16.41 1.04
CA ASP A 159 -34.24 -16.51 -0.19
C ASP A 159 -34.17 -15.30 -1.13
N VAL A 160 -32.96 -14.91 -1.53
CA VAL A 160 -32.66 -13.61 -2.17
C VAL A 160 -33.49 -13.37 -3.43
N LYS A 161 -33.90 -14.45 -4.11
CA LYS A 161 -34.65 -14.42 -5.37
C LYS A 161 -36.08 -15.00 -5.24
N GLY A 162 -36.54 -15.32 -4.03
CA GLY A 162 -37.83 -15.98 -3.79
C GLY A 162 -37.95 -17.39 -4.39
N LEU A 163 -36.82 -18.05 -4.68
CA LEU A 163 -36.79 -19.35 -5.37
C LEU A 163 -37.08 -20.51 -4.43
N TYR A 164 -36.63 -20.43 -3.17
CA TYR A 164 -36.89 -21.49 -2.18
C TYR A 164 -38.37 -21.56 -1.82
N LYS A 165 -39.02 -20.41 -1.62
CA LYS A 165 -40.48 -20.36 -1.40
C LYS A 165 -41.27 -21.01 -2.53
N ARG A 166 -40.89 -20.73 -3.78
CA ARG A 166 -41.53 -21.29 -4.98
C ARG A 166 -41.25 -22.78 -5.16
N ALA A 167 -40.04 -23.24 -4.85
CA ALA A 167 -39.70 -24.66 -4.84
C ALA A 167 -40.52 -25.44 -3.78
N ARG A 168 -40.62 -24.92 -2.55
CA ARG A 168 -41.45 -25.50 -1.47
C ARG A 168 -42.94 -25.53 -1.83
N ALA A 169 -43.42 -24.59 -2.64
CA ALA A 169 -44.78 -24.57 -3.17
C ALA A 169 -45.01 -25.53 -4.36
N GLY A 170 -43.98 -26.22 -4.84
CA GLY A 170 -44.04 -27.15 -5.97
C GLY A 170 -44.07 -26.48 -7.36
N GLU A 171 -43.87 -25.16 -7.42
CA GLU A 171 -43.84 -24.40 -8.68
C GLU A 171 -42.53 -24.62 -9.47
N ILE A 172 -41.43 -24.91 -8.77
CA ILE A 172 -40.11 -25.17 -9.36
C ILE A 172 -39.70 -26.59 -9.00
N LYS A 173 -39.71 -27.49 -9.98
CA LYS A 173 -39.30 -28.89 -9.80
C LYS A 173 -37.80 -29.08 -9.99
N GLY A 174 -37.22 -30.01 -9.22
CA GLY A 174 -35.81 -30.38 -9.32
C GLY A 174 -34.87 -29.27 -8.83
N PHE A 175 -35.32 -28.46 -7.86
CA PHE A 175 -34.49 -27.39 -7.30
C PHE A 175 -33.42 -27.98 -6.38
N THR A 176 -32.15 -27.65 -6.63
CA THR A 176 -31.01 -28.15 -5.85
C THR A 176 -31.12 -27.76 -4.38
N GLY A 177 -31.00 -28.75 -3.49
CA GLY A 177 -31.17 -28.62 -2.04
C GLY A 177 -32.59 -28.91 -1.54
N ILE A 178 -33.59 -29.04 -2.42
CA ILE A 178 -34.98 -29.36 -2.07
C ILE A 178 -35.40 -30.69 -2.72
N ASP A 179 -35.49 -30.72 -4.05
CA ASP A 179 -35.94 -31.89 -4.83
C ASP A 179 -34.81 -32.51 -5.68
N SER A 180 -33.60 -31.95 -5.60
CA SER A 180 -32.39 -32.43 -6.27
C SER A 180 -31.21 -32.29 -5.33
N ASP A 181 -30.31 -33.25 -5.32
CA ASP A 181 -29.17 -33.25 -4.43
C ASP A 181 -28.12 -32.20 -4.81
N TYR A 182 -27.32 -31.81 -3.81
CA TYR A 182 -26.07 -31.08 -3.97
C TYR A 182 -24.94 -31.94 -3.43
N GLU A 183 -24.02 -32.34 -4.30
CA GLU A 183 -22.86 -33.15 -3.95
C GLU A 183 -21.74 -32.20 -3.52
N LYS A 184 -21.41 -32.18 -2.23
CA LYS A 184 -20.35 -31.33 -1.69
C LYS A 184 -19.00 -31.70 -2.32
N PRO A 185 -18.16 -30.73 -2.70
CA PRO A 185 -16.78 -31.01 -3.14
C PRO A 185 -15.99 -31.75 -2.06
N GLU A 186 -15.30 -32.82 -2.42
CA GLU A 186 -14.47 -33.60 -1.50
C GLU A 186 -13.10 -32.94 -1.25
N THR A 187 -12.50 -32.36 -2.30
CA THR A 187 -11.18 -31.72 -2.26
C THR A 187 -11.18 -30.35 -2.94
N PRO A 188 -11.99 -29.38 -2.48
CA PRO A 188 -11.94 -28.02 -3.01
C PRO A 188 -10.63 -27.33 -2.60
N GLU A 189 -10.09 -26.47 -3.47
CA GLU A 189 -8.91 -25.66 -3.13
C GLU A 189 -9.19 -24.66 -1.99
N CYS A 190 -10.45 -24.24 -1.81
CA CYS A 190 -10.85 -23.39 -0.69
C CYS A 190 -12.32 -23.61 -0.30
N VAL A 191 -12.64 -23.47 0.99
CA VAL A 191 -14.01 -23.54 1.53
C VAL A 191 -14.34 -22.23 2.24
N LEU A 192 -15.37 -21.52 1.77
CA LEU A 192 -15.81 -20.25 2.33
C LEU A 192 -17.10 -20.44 3.14
N LYS A 193 -17.03 -20.27 4.47
CA LYS A 193 -18.16 -20.40 5.38
C LYS A 193 -18.94 -19.09 5.54
N THR A 194 -19.77 -18.76 4.56
CA THR A 194 -20.42 -17.42 4.45
C THR A 194 -21.47 -17.12 5.51
N ASN A 195 -21.75 -18.05 6.44
CA ASN A 195 -22.56 -17.80 7.63
C ASN A 195 -21.72 -17.38 8.85
N LEU A 196 -20.39 -17.47 8.77
CA LEU A 196 -19.46 -17.16 9.85
C LEU A 196 -18.47 -16.04 9.49
N THR A 197 -18.18 -15.85 8.20
CA THR A 197 -17.17 -14.89 7.72
C THR A 197 -17.80 -13.75 6.95
N SER A 198 -17.18 -12.57 7.00
CA SER A 198 -17.60 -11.42 6.21
C SER A 198 -17.24 -11.60 4.73
N VAL A 199 -17.83 -10.77 3.85
CA VAL A 199 -17.47 -10.75 2.42
C VAL A 199 -15.98 -10.44 2.23
N SER A 200 -15.45 -9.49 3.00
CA SER A 200 -14.03 -9.12 2.93
C SER A 200 -13.11 -10.28 3.30
N ASP A 201 -13.42 -11.02 4.36
CA ASP A 201 -12.62 -12.17 4.80
C ASP A 201 -12.68 -13.31 3.77
N CYS A 202 -13.83 -13.50 3.12
CA CYS A 202 -13.99 -14.47 2.03
C CYS A 202 -13.14 -14.10 0.81
N VAL A 203 -13.15 -12.84 0.40
CA VAL A 203 -12.31 -12.36 -0.72
C VAL A 203 -10.85 -12.51 -0.38
N GLN A 204 -10.44 -12.15 0.83
CA GLN A 204 -9.05 -12.25 1.29
C GLN A 204 -8.53 -13.70 1.22
N GLN A 205 -9.32 -14.69 1.66
CA GLN A 205 -8.95 -16.11 1.56
C GLN A 205 -8.72 -16.57 0.11
N VAL A 206 -9.57 -16.12 -0.82
CA VAL A 206 -9.41 -16.45 -2.24
C VAL A 206 -8.18 -15.75 -2.82
N VAL A 207 -7.94 -14.49 -2.44
CA VAL A 207 -6.75 -13.74 -2.85
C VAL A 207 -5.47 -14.43 -2.37
N GLU A 208 -5.42 -14.86 -1.11
CA GLU A 208 -4.28 -15.59 -0.53
C GLU A 208 -4.01 -16.89 -1.29
N LEU A 209 -5.05 -17.69 -1.57
CA LEU A 209 -4.93 -18.87 -2.41
C LEU A 209 -4.32 -18.53 -3.78
N LEU A 210 -4.85 -17.51 -4.46
CA LEU A 210 -4.35 -17.14 -5.79
C LEU A 210 -2.92 -16.57 -5.76
N GLN A 211 -2.50 -15.97 -4.65
CA GLN A 211 -1.12 -15.54 -4.42
C GLN A 211 -0.19 -16.75 -4.23
N GLU A 212 -0.54 -17.70 -3.37
CA GLU A 212 0.21 -18.94 -3.16
C GLU A 212 0.42 -19.73 -4.45
N GLN A 213 -0.57 -19.67 -5.34
CA GLN A 213 -0.54 -20.34 -6.65
C GLN A 213 0.11 -19.49 -7.75
N ASN A 214 0.72 -18.35 -7.40
CA ASN A 214 1.41 -17.42 -8.30
C ASN A 214 0.52 -16.87 -9.45
N ILE A 215 -0.79 -16.81 -9.25
CA ILE A 215 -1.74 -16.17 -10.16
C ILE A 215 -1.74 -14.67 -9.93
N LEU A 216 -1.91 -14.29 -8.66
CA LEU A 216 -1.73 -12.92 -8.23
C LEU A 216 -0.29 -12.78 -7.76
N PRO A 217 0.38 -11.67 -8.11
CA PRO A 217 1.67 -11.39 -7.50
C PRO A 217 1.46 -11.29 -5.99
N HIS A 218 2.38 -11.86 -5.21
CA HIS A 218 2.53 -11.38 -3.85
C HIS A 218 2.80 -9.88 -3.96
N THR A 219 1.94 -9.05 -3.36
CA THR A 219 2.37 -7.70 -3.04
C THR A 219 3.64 -7.84 -2.23
N ILE A 220 4.79 -7.43 -2.79
CA ILE A 220 6.15 -7.78 -2.33
C ILE A 220 6.44 -7.31 -0.89
N VAL A 221 5.53 -6.56 -0.27
CA VAL A 221 5.53 -6.36 1.17
C VAL A 221 4.78 -7.52 1.83
N LYS A 222 5.47 -8.66 2.03
CA LYS A 222 5.05 -9.73 2.97
C LYS A 222 5.12 -9.18 4.40
N GLY A 223 4.22 -8.27 4.73
CA GLY A 223 4.23 -7.55 6.00
C GLY A 223 5.36 -6.52 6.11
N ILE A 224 5.33 -5.77 7.20
CA ILE A 224 6.38 -4.81 7.55
C ILE A 224 7.60 -5.61 8.03
N HIS A 225 8.75 -5.38 7.39
CA HIS A 225 10.01 -6.04 7.73
C HIS A 225 10.78 -5.15 8.71
N GLU A 226 10.57 -5.38 10.01
CA GLU A 226 11.40 -4.80 11.07
C GLU A 226 12.75 -5.50 11.13
N LEU A 227 13.81 -4.76 11.46
CA LEU A 227 15.19 -5.25 11.50
C LEU A 227 15.73 -5.33 12.94
N PHE A 228 14.84 -5.35 13.92
CA PHE A 228 15.21 -5.58 15.31
C PHE A 228 15.66 -7.02 15.52
N VAL A 229 16.72 -7.20 16.31
CA VAL A 229 17.09 -8.51 16.82
C VAL A 229 15.94 -9.02 17.69
N PRO A 230 15.45 -10.26 17.46
CA PRO A 230 14.42 -10.85 18.31
C PRO A 230 14.85 -10.86 19.79
N GLU A 231 13.92 -10.54 20.70
CA GLU A 231 14.23 -10.40 22.15
C GLU A 231 14.95 -11.61 22.73
N ASN A 232 14.62 -12.83 22.28
CA ASN A 232 15.22 -14.08 22.73
C ASN A 232 16.68 -14.30 22.26
N LYS A 233 17.19 -13.49 21.33
CA LYS A 233 18.58 -13.53 20.84
C LYS A 233 19.40 -12.31 21.25
N LEU A 234 18.77 -11.33 21.91
CA LEU A 234 19.36 -10.02 22.11
C LEU A 234 20.65 -10.03 22.95
N ASP A 235 20.68 -10.77 24.06
CA ASP A 235 21.86 -10.86 24.93
C ASP A 235 23.05 -11.52 24.23
N GLN A 236 22.77 -12.53 23.41
CA GLN A 236 23.79 -13.19 22.59
C GLN A 236 24.39 -12.19 21.58
N VAL A 237 23.54 -11.55 20.77
CA VAL A 237 23.99 -10.63 19.71
C VAL A 237 24.68 -9.39 20.29
N ARG A 238 24.29 -8.93 21.49
CA ARG A 238 25.03 -7.88 22.21
C ARG A 238 26.45 -8.30 22.57
N THR A 239 26.60 -9.50 23.10
CA THR A 239 27.91 -10.05 23.49
C THR A 239 28.79 -10.20 22.26
N GLU A 240 28.24 -10.70 21.15
CA GLU A 240 28.92 -10.76 19.85
C GLU A 240 29.33 -9.36 19.40
N ALA A 241 28.42 -8.38 19.44
CA ALA A 241 28.68 -7.01 19.05
C ALA A 241 29.89 -6.40 19.77
N GLU A 242 30.12 -6.70 21.06
CA GLU A 242 31.26 -6.19 21.84
C GLU A 242 32.62 -6.57 21.26
N SER A 243 32.71 -7.76 20.67
CA SER A 243 33.94 -8.29 20.06
C SER A 243 34.23 -7.71 18.67
N LEU A 244 33.23 -7.12 18.02
CA LEU A 244 33.34 -6.67 16.63
C LEU A 244 34.13 -5.36 16.50
N PRO A 245 34.80 -5.14 15.35
CA PRO A 245 35.17 -3.80 14.92
C PRO A 245 33.96 -2.87 14.97
N SER A 246 34.20 -1.56 15.13
CA SER A 246 33.12 -0.59 15.22
C SER A 246 33.27 0.55 14.22
N LEU A 247 32.14 1.13 13.84
CA LEU A 247 32.03 2.35 13.06
C LEU A 247 31.23 3.36 13.88
N SER A 248 31.79 4.54 14.12
CA SER A 248 31.05 5.63 14.77
C SER A 248 30.08 6.26 13.77
N ILE A 249 28.82 6.41 14.16
CA ILE A 249 27.76 6.98 13.32
C ILE A 249 27.27 8.30 13.89
N THR A 250 26.75 9.17 13.02
CA THR A 250 26.18 10.46 13.42
C THR A 250 24.74 10.32 13.91
N LYS A 251 24.17 11.43 14.43
CA LYS A 251 22.74 11.48 14.78
C LYS A 251 21.84 11.28 13.55
N LEU A 252 22.25 11.78 12.38
CA LEU A 252 21.51 11.62 11.13
C LEU A 252 21.48 10.14 10.72
N ASP A 253 22.61 9.45 10.84
CA ASP A 253 22.71 8.02 10.55
C ASP A 253 21.84 7.20 11.49
N LEU A 254 21.80 7.54 12.79
CA LEU A 254 20.93 6.88 13.76
C LEU A 254 19.44 7.05 13.40
N GLN A 255 19.03 8.19 12.83
CA GLN A 255 17.66 8.38 12.33
C GLN A 255 17.37 7.46 11.14
N TRP A 256 18.34 7.22 10.26
CA TRP A 256 18.20 6.22 9.19
C TRP A 256 18.20 4.79 9.72
N VAL A 257 19.01 4.46 10.74
CA VAL A 257 18.93 3.19 11.47
C VAL A 257 17.52 2.99 12.04
N GLN A 258 16.92 4.03 12.64
CA GLN A 258 15.54 3.97 13.13
C GLN A 258 14.55 3.67 11.98
N ILE A 259 14.65 4.38 10.86
CA ILE A 259 13.82 4.16 9.67
C ILE A 259 13.89 2.71 9.16
N LEU A 260 15.10 2.16 9.06
CA LEU A 260 15.33 0.80 8.64
C LEU A 260 14.77 -0.20 9.68
N SER A 261 15.10 0.00 10.96
CA SER A 261 14.73 -0.92 12.04
C SER A 261 13.23 -1.11 12.23
N GLU A 262 12.45 -0.03 12.11
CA GLU A 262 11.01 -0.06 12.28
C GLU A 262 10.27 -0.48 11.00
N GLY A 263 10.99 -0.84 9.93
CA GLY A 263 10.40 -1.30 8.67
C GLY A 263 9.72 -0.19 7.86
N TRP A 264 10.06 1.07 8.10
CA TRP A 264 9.60 2.16 7.22
C TRP A 264 10.11 1.97 5.80
N ALA A 265 11.28 1.35 5.61
CA ALA A 265 11.90 1.14 4.29
C ALA A 265 11.71 -0.28 3.71
N THR A 266 10.76 -1.07 4.24
CA THR A 266 10.49 -2.43 3.76
C THR A 266 10.36 -2.47 2.22
N PRO A 267 11.02 -3.42 1.53
CA PRO A 267 11.65 -4.64 2.06
C PRO A 267 13.17 -4.57 2.30
N LEU A 268 13.78 -3.37 2.33
CA LEU A 268 15.23 -3.26 2.58
C LEU A 268 15.63 -4.02 3.85
N LYS A 269 16.73 -4.77 3.75
CA LYS A 269 17.31 -5.53 4.86
C LYS A 269 18.33 -4.75 5.68
N GLY A 270 18.66 -3.54 5.25
CA GLY A 270 19.63 -2.65 5.88
C GLY A 270 19.94 -1.47 4.98
N PHE A 271 21.13 -0.89 5.12
CA PHE A 271 21.59 0.17 4.22
C PHE A 271 21.78 -0.40 2.81
N MET A 272 21.40 0.38 1.80
CA MET A 272 21.36 -0.09 0.42
C MET A 272 22.73 -0.60 -0.05
N ARG A 273 22.73 -1.78 -0.66
CA ARG A 273 23.82 -2.25 -1.53
C ARG A 273 23.86 -1.46 -2.83
N GLU A 274 24.94 -1.57 -3.60
CA GLU A 274 25.13 -0.74 -4.80
C GLU A 274 23.97 -0.92 -5.78
N LYS A 275 23.50 -2.15 -5.97
CA LYS A 275 22.38 -2.47 -6.85
C LYS A 275 21.07 -1.77 -6.43
N GLU A 276 20.76 -1.71 -5.14
CA GLU A 276 19.55 -1.05 -4.61
C GLU A 276 19.66 0.47 -4.70
N TYR A 277 20.87 0.99 -4.41
CA TYR A 277 21.21 2.39 -4.56
C TYR A 277 21.02 2.87 -5.99
N LEU A 278 21.56 2.16 -6.98
CA LEU A 278 21.42 2.50 -8.39
C LEU A 278 19.96 2.44 -8.85
N GLN A 279 19.21 1.42 -8.45
CA GLN A 279 17.79 1.32 -8.80
C GLN A 279 16.98 2.49 -8.24
N THR A 280 17.20 2.82 -6.96
CA THR A 280 16.59 3.99 -6.32
C THR A 280 16.93 5.27 -7.08
N LEU A 281 18.21 5.45 -7.39
CA LEU A 281 18.73 6.68 -8.00
C LEU A 281 18.25 6.91 -9.44
N HIS A 282 18.01 5.83 -10.18
CA HIS A 282 17.65 5.89 -11.60
C HIS A 282 16.17 5.65 -11.89
N PHE A 283 15.46 4.93 -11.02
CA PHE A 283 14.09 4.48 -11.26
C PHE A 283 13.12 4.84 -10.15
N ASP A 284 13.56 5.52 -9.08
CA ASP A 284 12.79 5.80 -7.86
C ASP A 284 12.14 4.55 -7.23
N THR A 285 12.65 3.36 -7.57
CA THR A 285 12.01 2.09 -7.29
C THR A 285 13.02 0.97 -7.09
N LEU A 286 12.60 -0.11 -6.43
CA LEU A 286 13.30 -1.38 -6.42
C LEU A 286 12.59 -2.37 -7.35
N LEU A 287 13.38 -3.02 -8.20
CA LEU A 287 13.00 -4.10 -9.10
C LEU A 287 13.43 -5.41 -8.41
N ASP A 288 12.47 -6.08 -7.78
CA ASP A 288 12.76 -7.37 -7.16
C ASP A 288 12.96 -8.44 -8.24
N GLY A 289 14.08 -9.16 -8.15
CA GLY A 289 14.42 -10.30 -9.01
C GLY A 289 14.59 -10.00 -10.51
N MET A 290 15.55 -10.65 -11.17
CA MET A 290 15.67 -10.54 -12.62
C MET A 290 14.40 -11.08 -13.30
N VAL A 291 13.80 -10.27 -14.18
CA VAL A 291 12.65 -10.55 -15.07
C VAL A 291 11.26 -10.34 -14.44
N LEU A 292 10.74 -9.11 -14.48
CA LEU A 292 9.32 -8.72 -14.69
C LEU A 292 8.22 -9.70 -14.23
N ARG A 293 8.34 -10.32 -13.06
CA ARG A 293 7.33 -11.24 -12.53
C ARG A 293 6.66 -10.73 -11.27
N ASP A 294 7.31 -9.84 -10.53
CA ASP A 294 6.80 -9.30 -9.28
C ASP A 294 6.85 -7.77 -9.35
N GLY A 295 5.79 -7.11 -8.89
CA GLY A 295 5.56 -5.67 -9.11
C GLY A 295 6.68 -4.74 -8.62
N VAL A 296 6.66 -3.50 -9.08
CA VAL A 296 7.66 -2.47 -8.73
C VAL A 296 7.41 -1.94 -7.31
N ILE A 297 8.46 -1.79 -6.50
CA ILE A 297 8.38 -1.19 -5.16
C ILE A 297 8.81 0.27 -5.25
N ASN A 298 7.96 1.20 -4.82
CA ASN A 298 8.35 2.61 -4.74
C ASN A 298 9.41 2.81 -3.66
N LEU A 299 10.55 3.38 -4.01
CA LEU A 299 11.59 3.75 -3.05
C LEU A 299 12.52 4.80 -3.70
N SER A 300 12.18 6.07 -3.50
CA SER A 300 12.74 7.20 -4.27
C SER A 300 13.93 7.90 -3.61
N VAL A 301 14.25 7.57 -2.35
CA VAL A 301 15.33 8.22 -1.60
C VAL A 301 16.42 7.22 -1.24
N PRO A 302 17.71 7.52 -1.51
CA PRO A 302 18.80 6.65 -1.10
C PRO A 302 18.92 6.56 0.43
N ILE A 303 18.80 5.35 0.98
CA ILE A 303 19.01 5.04 2.40
C ILE A 303 20.36 4.32 2.53
N VAL A 304 21.40 5.12 2.73
CA VAL A 304 22.81 4.70 2.62
C VAL A 304 23.62 5.18 3.82
N LEU A 305 24.71 4.50 4.14
CA LEU A 305 25.64 4.87 5.21
C LEU A 305 26.97 5.34 4.61
N PRO A 306 27.29 6.65 4.65
CA PRO A 306 28.58 7.16 4.19
C PRO A 306 29.71 6.80 5.15
N VAL A 307 30.87 6.43 4.60
CA VAL A 307 32.08 6.11 5.36
C VAL A 307 33.31 6.76 4.75
N SER A 308 34.25 7.16 5.60
CA SER A 308 35.52 7.76 5.16
C SER A 308 36.39 6.72 4.45
N ALA A 309 37.36 7.17 3.66
CA ALA A 309 38.36 6.26 3.08
C ALA A 309 39.12 5.43 4.13
N ASP A 310 39.42 6.02 5.29
CA ASP A 310 40.12 5.35 6.40
C ASP A 310 39.25 4.26 7.05
N ASP A 311 37.97 4.56 7.30
CA ASP A 311 37.03 3.57 7.84
C ASP A 311 36.77 2.45 6.84
N LYS A 312 36.67 2.77 5.55
CA LYS A 312 36.57 1.78 4.48
C LYS A 312 37.78 0.86 4.50
N ALA A 313 39.00 1.39 4.51
CA ALA A 313 40.22 0.57 4.55
C ALA A 313 40.32 -0.29 5.82
N ARG A 314 39.81 0.19 6.95
CA ARG A 314 39.83 -0.52 8.23
C ARG A 314 38.79 -1.65 8.32
N LEU A 315 37.64 -1.49 7.68
CA LEU A 315 36.50 -2.41 7.78
C LEU A 315 36.34 -3.32 6.55
N GLU A 316 37.03 -3.01 5.45
CA GLU A 316 37.03 -3.84 4.24
C GLU A 316 37.58 -5.23 4.55
N GLY A 317 36.82 -6.27 4.17
CA GLY A 317 37.13 -7.66 4.46
C GLY A 317 36.56 -8.20 5.78
N CYS A 318 36.01 -7.34 6.66
CA CYS A 318 35.22 -7.82 7.80
C CYS A 318 33.88 -8.37 7.32
N SER A 319 33.46 -9.53 7.83
CA SER A 319 32.11 -10.08 7.58
C SER A 319 31.02 -9.30 8.32
N GLU A 320 31.38 -8.63 9.41
CA GLU A 320 30.46 -7.85 10.23
C GLU A 320 31.20 -6.80 11.06
N PHE A 321 30.51 -5.69 11.37
CA PHE A 321 30.98 -4.68 12.31
C PHE A 321 29.81 -4.00 13.02
N ALA A 322 30.04 -3.47 14.23
CA ALA A 322 29.01 -2.77 14.97
C ALA A 322 28.94 -1.29 14.61
N LEU A 323 27.73 -0.74 14.59
CA LEU A 323 27.48 0.69 14.52
C LEU A 323 27.42 1.27 15.93
N MET A 324 28.18 2.33 16.19
CA MET A 324 28.24 2.99 17.50
C MET A 324 27.73 4.42 17.46
N TYR A 325 26.81 4.75 18.38
CA TYR A 325 26.32 6.11 18.60
C TYR A 325 26.41 6.45 20.09
N GLY A 326 27.01 7.61 20.42
CA GLY A 326 27.11 8.07 21.81
C GLY A 326 27.80 7.07 22.75
N GLY A 327 28.80 6.34 22.25
CA GLY A 327 29.54 5.31 23.00
C GLY A 327 28.80 3.97 23.18
N ARG A 328 27.62 3.79 22.56
CA ARG A 328 26.85 2.54 22.61
C ARG A 328 26.82 1.87 21.25
N ARG A 329 26.96 0.55 21.20
CA ARG A 329 26.68 -0.25 20.01
C ARG A 329 25.17 -0.33 19.84
N VAL A 330 24.65 0.11 18.69
CA VAL A 330 23.21 0.21 18.43
C VAL A 330 22.72 -0.81 17.40
N ALA A 331 23.61 -1.27 16.53
CA ALA A 331 23.31 -2.24 15.48
C ALA A 331 24.58 -2.97 15.05
N ILE A 332 24.42 -4.09 14.33
CA ILE A 332 25.48 -4.77 13.59
C ILE A 332 25.14 -4.68 12.11
N LEU A 333 26.13 -4.36 11.27
CA LEU A 333 26.02 -4.46 9.82
C LEU A 333 26.74 -5.74 9.38
N CYS A 334 26.00 -6.67 8.80
CA CYS A 334 26.46 -7.96 8.31
C CYS A 334 26.66 -7.93 6.79
N ASP A 335 27.62 -8.72 6.31
CA ASP A 335 27.98 -8.89 4.90
C ASP A 335 28.15 -7.55 4.16
N PRO A 336 29.03 -6.64 4.67
CA PRO A 336 29.13 -5.30 4.15
C PRO A 336 29.67 -5.26 2.72
N GLU A 337 29.12 -4.33 1.93
CA GLU A 337 29.55 -4.03 0.56
C GLU A 337 29.89 -2.55 0.46
N PHE A 338 31.13 -2.24 0.12
CA PHE A 338 31.63 -0.88 -0.02
C PHE A 338 31.66 -0.46 -1.50
N TYR A 339 31.08 0.70 -1.82
CA TYR A 339 31.03 1.25 -3.17
C TYR A 339 31.18 2.78 -3.17
N GLU A 340 31.52 3.37 -4.32
CA GLU A 340 31.85 4.79 -4.40
C GLU A 340 30.64 5.69 -4.09
N HIS A 341 30.83 6.69 -3.22
CA HIS A 341 29.85 7.73 -3.00
C HIS A 341 30.02 8.84 -4.04
N ARG A 342 29.44 8.65 -5.23
CA ARG A 342 29.43 9.66 -6.30
C ARG A 342 28.53 10.85 -5.95
N LYS A 343 28.96 11.67 -4.99
CA LYS A 343 28.16 12.71 -4.31
C LYS A 343 27.49 13.69 -5.27
N VAL A 344 28.20 14.18 -6.29
CA VAL A 344 27.62 15.13 -7.27
C VAL A 344 26.49 14.48 -8.07
N GLU A 345 26.71 13.27 -8.57
CA GLU A 345 25.69 12.51 -9.28
C GLU A 345 24.48 12.23 -8.39
N ARG A 346 24.72 11.73 -7.17
CA ARG A 346 23.68 11.50 -6.16
C ARG A 346 22.85 12.76 -5.95
N CYS A 347 23.52 13.89 -5.72
CA CYS A 347 22.84 15.14 -5.41
C CYS A 347 22.00 15.64 -6.59
N CYS A 348 22.56 15.64 -7.80
CA CYS A 348 21.85 16.05 -9.00
C CYS A 348 20.60 15.19 -9.28
N ARG A 349 20.67 13.87 -9.07
CA ARG A 349 19.54 12.97 -9.34
C ARG A 349 18.46 13.02 -8.26
N VAL A 350 18.84 13.13 -6.99
CA VAL A 350 17.88 13.17 -5.88
C VAL A 350 17.23 14.55 -5.73
N TRP A 351 18.01 15.63 -5.75
CA TRP A 351 17.51 16.99 -5.49
C TRP A 351 17.30 17.83 -6.76
N GLY A 352 17.78 17.41 -7.93
CA GLY A 352 17.80 18.26 -9.12
C GLY A 352 18.83 19.40 -9.04
N THR A 353 19.71 19.39 -8.03
CA THR A 353 20.78 20.37 -7.83
C THR A 353 21.90 19.76 -6.99
N SER A 354 23.14 20.20 -7.22
CA SER A 354 24.32 19.85 -6.41
C SER A 354 24.82 21.02 -5.55
N SER A 355 24.02 22.09 -5.41
CA SER A 355 24.42 23.26 -4.63
C SER A 355 24.67 22.91 -3.16
N ALA A 356 25.91 23.06 -2.70
CA ALA A 356 26.29 22.87 -1.30
C ALA A 356 25.65 23.88 -0.33
N LYS A 357 24.90 24.88 -0.84
CA LYS A 357 24.07 25.77 -0.02
C LYS A 357 22.71 25.17 0.33
N HIS A 358 22.29 24.11 -0.37
CA HIS A 358 21.14 23.32 0.05
C HIS A 358 21.54 22.52 1.29
N PRO A 359 20.79 22.59 2.41
CA PRO A 359 21.28 22.14 3.71
C PRO A 359 21.51 20.62 3.78
N HIS A 360 20.67 19.80 3.13
CA HIS A 360 20.93 18.35 3.06
C HIS A 360 22.03 17.96 2.06
N VAL A 361 22.09 18.59 0.88
CA VAL A 361 23.22 18.44 -0.07
C VAL A 361 24.54 18.79 0.61
N LYS A 362 24.60 19.84 1.44
CA LYS A 362 25.79 20.18 2.24
C LYS A 362 26.28 18.99 3.07
N MET A 363 25.39 18.37 3.84
CA MET A 363 25.71 17.18 4.65
C MET A 363 26.20 16.01 3.78
N VAL A 364 25.63 15.81 2.60
CA VAL A 364 26.10 14.76 1.66
C VAL A 364 27.50 15.08 1.14
N MET A 365 27.77 16.34 0.78
CA MET A 365 29.08 16.77 0.29
C MET A 365 30.17 16.62 1.36
N GLU A 366 29.84 16.92 2.62
CA GLU A 366 30.72 16.82 3.78
C GLU A 366 30.88 15.40 4.35
N SER A 367 30.04 14.45 3.92
CA SER A 367 30.09 13.04 4.37
C SER A 367 31.25 12.24 3.75
N GLY A 368 31.38 10.96 4.08
CA GLY A 368 32.43 10.08 3.53
C GLY A 368 32.37 9.87 2.00
N GLU A 369 33.50 9.48 1.43
CA GLU A 369 33.74 9.21 0.00
C GLU A 369 33.21 7.86 -0.47
N TRP A 370 32.93 6.96 0.47
CA TRP A 370 32.38 5.63 0.21
C TRP A 370 31.00 5.50 0.84
N LEU A 371 30.20 4.59 0.30
CA LEU A 371 28.98 4.09 0.92
C LEU A 371 29.21 2.64 1.34
N VAL A 372 28.58 2.23 2.43
CA VAL A 372 28.51 0.83 2.84
C VAL A 372 27.06 0.37 2.91
N GLY A 373 26.74 -0.69 2.18
CA GLY A 373 25.48 -1.42 2.25
C GLY A 373 25.65 -2.75 2.97
N GLY A 374 24.56 -3.35 3.45
CA GLY A 374 24.62 -4.61 4.18
C GLY A 374 23.32 -4.96 4.89
N ASP A 375 23.27 -6.14 5.48
CA ASP A 375 22.12 -6.59 6.26
C ASP A 375 22.25 -6.04 7.68
N LEU A 376 21.25 -5.29 8.14
CA LEU A 376 21.30 -4.57 9.41
C LEU A 376 20.56 -5.36 10.50
N GLN A 377 21.20 -5.56 11.64
CA GLN A 377 20.59 -6.11 12.85
C GLN A 377 20.60 -5.05 13.95
N VAL A 378 19.44 -4.51 14.30
CA VAL A 378 19.34 -3.42 15.28
C VAL A 378 19.06 -4.00 16.66
N LEU A 379 19.94 -3.69 17.62
CA LEU A 379 19.94 -4.35 18.94
C LEU A 379 18.72 -3.93 19.76
N GLU A 380 18.39 -2.64 19.76
CA GLU A 380 17.28 -2.12 20.56
C GLU A 380 16.47 -1.11 19.76
N ARG A 381 15.21 -0.95 20.17
CA ARG A 381 14.38 0.16 19.69
C ARG A 381 15.05 1.49 20.01
N ILE A 382 15.21 2.31 18.98
CA ILE A 382 15.78 3.65 19.13
C ILE A 382 14.83 4.54 19.94
N ARG A 383 15.33 5.06 21.07
CA ARG A 383 14.63 6.02 21.93
C ARG A 383 15.43 7.30 22.04
N TRP A 384 14.76 8.44 21.93
CA TRP A 384 15.41 9.76 21.95
C TRP A 384 15.42 10.37 23.34
N ASN A 385 14.59 9.89 24.26
CA ASN A 385 14.48 10.35 25.65
C ASN A 385 14.26 11.87 25.76
N ASP A 386 13.55 12.45 24.80
CA ASP A 386 13.25 13.88 24.68
C ASP A 386 11.82 14.22 25.13
N GLY A 387 11.13 13.28 25.78
CA GLY A 387 9.74 13.40 26.20
C GLY A 387 8.71 13.15 25.08
N LEU A 388 9.14 12.84 23.86
CA LEU A 388 8.27 12.63 22.69
C LEU A 388 8.22 11.19 22.20
N ASP A 389 8.95 10.24 22.81
CA ASP A 389 9.01 8.84 22.35
C ASP A 389 7.64 8.16 22.30
N LYS A 390 6.69 8.56 23.15
CA LYS A 390 5.29 8.07 23.13
C LYS A 390 4.54 8.37 21.82
N TYR A 391 5.04 9.32 21.03
CA TYR A 391 4.48 9.65 19.71
C TYR A 391 5.24 8.95 18.56
N ARG A 392 6.41 8.35 18.81
CA ARG A 392 7.21 7.66 17.79
C ARG A 392 6.73 6.23 17.60
N LEU A 393 5.52 6.11 17.06
CA LEU A 393 4.88 4.83 16.77
C LEU A 393 5.48 4.19 15.52
N THR A 394 5.82 2.89 15.59
CA THR A 394 6.26 2.14 14.42
C THR A 394 5.10 1.94 13.43
N PRO A 395 5.36 1.58 12.16
CA PRO A 395 4.30 1.23 11.21
C PRO A 395 3.35 0.14 11.71
N LEU A 396 3.86 -0.86 12.46
CA LEU A 396 3.04 -1.90 13.07
C LEU A 396 2.15 -1.36 14.18
N GLU A 397 2.70 -0.53 15.07
CA GLU A 397 1.93 0.13 16.14
C GLU A 397 0.86 1.07 15.58
N LEU A 398 1.15 1.77 14.48
CA LEU A 398 0.17 2.60 13.78
C LEU A 398 -0.99 1.77 13.22
N LYS A 399 -0.70 0.66 12.53
CA LYS A 399 -1.75 -0.25 12.04
C LYS A 399 -2.60 -0.81 13.18
N GLN A 400 -1.95 -1.21 14.27
CA GLN A 400 -2.64 -1.70 15.46
C GLN A 400 -3.56 -0.62 16.05
N LYS A 401 -3.09 0.63 16.14
CA LYS A 401 -3.90 1.75 16.62
C LYS A 401 -5.10 2.06 15.70
N CYS A 402 -4.91 2.00 14.38
CA CYS A 402 -6.02 2.13 13.42
C CYS A 402 -7.08 1.03 13.63
N LYS A 403 -6.64 -0.21 13.88
CA LYS A 403 -7.53 -1.33 14.19
C LYS A 403 -8.29 -1.12 15.50
N GLU A 404 -7.62 -0.66 16.55
CA GLU A 404 -8.25 -0.31 17.84
C GLU A 404 -9.30 0.79 17.72
N MET A 405 -9.09 1.73 16.80
CA MET A 405 -10.05 2.79 16.47
C MET A 405 -11.18 2.32 15.55
N ASN A 406 -11.20 1.05 15.14
CA ASN A 406 -12.12 0.49 14.13
C ASN A 406 -12.13 1.32 12.83
N ALA A 407 -10.96 1.83 12.42
CA ALA A 407 -10.83 2.64 11.22
C ALA A 407 -11.16 1.81 9.97
N ASP A 408 -12.07 2.28 9.13
CA ASP A 408 -12.38 1.70 7.82
C ASP A 408 -11.77 2.50 6.65
N ALA A 409 -11.20 3.67 6.96
CA ALA A 409 -10.31 4.44 6.10
C ALA A 409 -9.28 5.20 6.94
N VAL A 410 -8.04 5.23 6.48
CA VAL A 410 -6.97 6.03 7.09
C VAL A 410 -6.44 7.02 6.06
N PHE A 411 -6.47 8.31 6.38
CA PHE A 411 -5.92 9.35 5.52
C PHE A 411 -4.79 10.08 6.22
N ALA A 412 -3.66 10.22 5.53
CA ALA A 412 -2.45 10.76 6.12
C ALA A 412 -2.19 12.21 5.69
N PHE A 413 -1.73 13.00 6.65
CA PHE A 413 -1.23 14.35 6.42
C PHE A 413 0.22 14.45 6.92
N GLN A 414 1.16 14.51 5.96
CA GLN A 414 2.58 14.77 6.23
C GLN A 414 2.80 16.26 6.46
N LEU A 415 3.59 16.60 7.48
CA LEU A 415 3.93 17.98 7.78
C LEU A 415 5.30 18.11 8.48
N ARG A 416 5.97 19.22 8.18
CA ARG A 416 7.14 19.69 8.93
C ARG A 416 6.93 21.06 9.58
N ASN A 417 5.82 21.72 9.26
CA ASN A 417 5.48 23.06 9.70
C ASN A 417 4.34 23.03 10.73
N PRO A 418 4.15 24.09 11.53
CA PRO A 418 2.96 24.26 12.36
C PRO A 418 1.65 24.16 11.56
N VAL A 419 0.58 23.66 12.20
CA VAL A 419 -0.75 23.54 11.57
C VAL A 419 -1.51 24.86 11.67
N HIS A 420 -1.80 25.50 10.54
CA HIS A 420 -2.78 26.59 10.45
C HIS A 420 -4.12 26.07 9.92
N ASN A 421 -5.17 26.89 9.98
CA ASN A 421 -6.52 26.46 9.62
C ASN A 421 -6.67 26.13 8.13
N GLY A 422 -5.77 26.59 7.26
CA GLY A 422 -5.70 26.10 5.87
C GLY A 422 -5.36 24.61 5.76
N HIS A 423 -4.42 24.11 6.57
CA HIS A 423 -4.14 22.67 6.65
C HIS A 423 -5.33 21.94 7.29
N ALA A 424 -5.91 22.51 8.35
CA ALA A 424 -7.08 21.92 9.01
C ALA A 424 -8.28 21.78 8.06
N LEU A 425 -8.55 22.81 7.24
CA LEU A 425 -9.62 22.79 6.24
C LEU A 425 -9.48 21.58 5.30
N LEU A 426 -8.27 21.26 4.86
CA LEU A 426 -8.03 20.13 3.96
C LEU A 426 -8.19 18.78 4.65
N MET A 427 -7.75 18.68 5.89
CA MET A 427 -7.93 17.47 6.69
C MET A 427 -9.42 17.23 6.98
N GLN A 428 -10.16 18.29 7.32
CA GLN A 428 -11.61 18.25 7.54
C GLN A 428 -12.38 17.95 6.25
N ASP A 429 -11.99 18.56 5.13
CA ASP A 429 -12.62 18.34 3.84
C ASP A 429 -12.40 16.90 3.34
N THR A 430 -11.17 16.37 3.47
CA THR A 430 -10.89 14.96 3.18
C THR A 430 -11.74 14.04 4.04
N HIS A 431 -11.82 14.28 5.36
CA HIS A 431 -12.66 13.50 6.26
C HIS A 431 -14.14 13.52 5.81
N ARG A 432 -14.68 14.69 5.45
CA ARG A 432 -16.05 14.85 4.94
C ARG A 432 -16.26 14.06 3.63
N GLN A 433 -15.34 14.18 2.67
CA GLN A 433 -15.41 13.45 1.40
C GLN A 433 -15.40 11.92 1.61
N LEU A 434 -14.63 11.42 2.57
CA LEU A 434 -14.62 9.99 2.89
C LEU A 434 -15.96 9.52 3.49
N LEU A 435 -16.56 10.32 4.38
CA LEU A 435 -17.91 10.03 4.88
C LEU A 435 -18.95 10.00 3.74
N GLU A 436 -18.87 10.95 2.80
CA GLU A 436 -19.74 11.01 1.62
C GLU A 436 -19.55 9.80 0.69
N ARG A 437 -18.33 9.24 0.62
CA ARG A 437 -18.01 8.00 -0.10
C ARG A 437 -18.51 6.73 0.60
N GLY A 438 -19.04 6.84 1.82
CA GLY A 438 -19.67 5.74 2.55
C GLY A 438 -18.84 5.16 3.70
N TYR A 439 -17.59 5.58 3.87
CA TYR A 439 -16.78 5.23 5.05
C TYR A 439 -17.47 5.74 6.33
N LYS A 440 -17.34 4.99 7.42
CA LYS A 440 -18.02 5.22 8.71
C LYS A 440 -17.07 5.73 9.77
N HIS A 441 -15.80 5.31 9.73
CA HIS A 441 -14.78 5.63 10.71
C HIS A 441 -13.47 6.08 10.03
N PRO A 442 -13.49 7.15 9.21
CA PRO A 442 -12.26 7.70 8.65
C PRO A 442 -11.38 8.30 9.76
N VAL A 443 -10.13 7.86 9.83
CA VAL A 443 -9.14 8.31 10.82
C VAL A 443 -8.02 9.12 10.15
N LEU A 444 -7.77 10.31 10.67
CA LEU A 444 -6.65 11.15 10.30
C LEU A 444 -5.36 10.64 10.96
N LEU A 445 -4.35 10.35 10.16
CA LEU A 445 -2.97 10.22 10.62
C LEU A 445 -2.25 11.57 10.45
N LEU A 446 -2.29 12.40 11.50
CA LEU A 446 -1.53 13.65 11.57
C LEU A 446 -0.08 13.32 11.92
N HIS A 447 0.81 13.45 10.94
CA HIS A 447 2.08 12.71 10.98
C HIS A 447 3.30 13.63 10.85
N PRO A 448 3.59 14.51 11.83
CA PRO A 448 4.74 15.40 11.78
C PRO A 448 6.07 14.65 11.63
N LEU A 449 6.94 15.16 10.77
CA LEU A 449 8.31 14.68 10.64
C LEU A 449 9.14 15.10 11.86
N GLY A 450 9.90 14.16 12.42
CA GLY A 450 10.71 14.34 13.63
C GLY A 450 12.18 13.96 13.52
N GLY A 451 12.65 13.54 12.35
CA GLY A 451 14.09 13.47 12.07
C GLY A 451 14.70 14.87 11.89
N TRP A 452 15.92 14.92 11.34
CA TRP A 452 16.61 16.18 11.07
C TRP A 452 15.77 17.13 10.19
N THR A 453 15.75 18.41 10.55
CA THR A 453 15.17 19.52 9.78
C THR A 453 16.19 20.66 9.73
N LYS A 454 16.07 21.55 8.74
CA LYS A 454 16.97 22.71 8.62
C LYS A 454 16.72 23.73 9.74
N ASP A 455 17.71 24.57 10.00
CA ASP A 455 17.77 25.43 11.20
C ASP A 455 16.64 26.47 11.31
N ASP A 456 16.05 26.92 10.20
CA ASP A 456 14.96 27.91 10.19
C ASP A 456 13.56 27.31 10.31
N ASP A 457 13.44 25.97 10.37
CA ASP A 457 12.16 25.29 10.65
C ASP A 457 11.89 25.29 12.17
N VAL A 458 10.60 25.32 12.54
CA VAL A 458 10.20 25.26 13.96
C VAL A 458 10.60 23.90 14.54
N PRO A 459 11.32 23.84 15.68
CA PRO A 459 11.73 22.58 16.30
C PRO A 459 10.55 21.65 16.61
N LEU A 460 10.83 20.35 16.63
CA LEU A 460 9.82 19.30 16.78
C LEU A 460 8.99 19.44 18.06
N ASP A 461 9.62 19.73 19.20
CA ASP A 461 8.93 19.86 20.49
C ASP A 461 7.90 20.99 20.49
N TRP A 462 8.24 22.13 19.88
CA TRP A 462 7.32 23.26 19.69
C TRP A 462 6.19 22.93 18.72
N ARG A 463 6.48 22.20 17.63
CA ARG A 463 5.43 21.72 16.71
C ARG A 463 4.46 20.77 17.40
N MET A 464 4.96 19.82 18.19
CA MET A 464 4.11 18.88 18.94
C MET A 464 3.23 19.58 19.98
N LYS A 465 3.77 20.58 20.70
CA LYS A 465 2.96 21.45 21.58
C LYS A 465 1.87 22.19 20.78
N GLN A 466 2.22 22.72 19.62
CA GLN A 466 1.29 23.45 18.76
C GLN A 466 0.18 22.54 18.22
N HIS A 467 0.50 21.31 17.79
CA HIS A 467 -0.49 20.34 17.32
C HIS A 467 -1.42 19.88 18.45
N THR A 468 -0.89 19.73 19.66
CA THR A 468 -1.70 19.45 20.86
C THR A 468 -2.72 20.57 21.10
N ALA A 469 -2.29 21.83 21.01
CA ALA A 469 -3.18 22.98 21.14
C ALA A 469 -4.28 23.01 20.05
N VAL A 470 -3.95 22.67 18.79
CA VAL A 470 -4.94 22.55 17.70
C VAL A 470 -6.03 21.52 18.02
N LEU A 471 -5.66 20.38 18.60
CA LEU A 471 -6.61 19.35 19.01
C LEU A 471 -7.43 19.76 20.24
N GLU A 472 -6.82 20.40 21.23
CA GLU A 472 -7.52 20.91 22.41
C GLU A 472 -8.59 21.96 22.09
N GLU A 473 -8.38 22.73 21.02
CA GLU A 473 -9.35 23.73 20.54
C GLU A 473 -10.42 23.13 19.60
N GLY A 474 -10.39 21.82 19.36
CA GLY A 474 -11.38 21.12 18.53
C GLY A 474 -11.29 21.48 17.04
N VAL A 475 -10.19 22.09 16.60
CA VAL A 475 -9.96 22.35 15.17
C VAL A 475 -9.79 21.04 14.40
N LEU A 476 -9.19 20.04 15.03
CA LEU A 476 -9.22 18.65 14.57
C LEU A 476 -9.85 17.81 15.69
N ASP A 477 -10.65 16.81 15.33
CA ASP A 477 -11.29 15.94 16.32
C ASP A 477 -10.26 14.93 16.87
N PRO A 478 -9.94 14.97 18.18
CA PRO A 478 -9.01 14.02 18.77
C PRO A 478 -9.51 12.57 18.75
N LYS A 479 -10.82 12.33 18.62
CA LYS A 479 -11.38 10.96 18.58
C LYS A 479 -11.15 10.27 17.24
N SER A 480 -11.01 11.03 16.16
CA SER A 480 -10.72 10.53 14.81
C SER A 480 -9.32 10.90 14.33
N THR A 481 -8.41 11.29 15.23
CA THR A 481 -7.04 11.69 14.88
C THR A 481 -5.99 10.92 15.66
N ILE A 482 -5.07 10.28 14.93
CA ILE A 482 -3.81 9.76 15.46
C ILE A 482 -2.72 10.82 15.23
N VAL A 483 -2.11 11.29 16.31
CA VAL A 483 -0.86 12.07 16.24
C VAL A 483 0.33 11.15 16.47
N ALA A 484 1.22 11.07 15.49
CA ALA A 484 2.45 10.29 15.57
C ALA A 484 3.62 11.02 14.90
N ILE A 485 4.84 10.74 15.32
CA ILE A 485 6.06 11.33 14.78
C ILE A 485 6.67 10.37 13.78
N PHE A 486 6.86 10.83 12.55
CA PHE A 486 7.59 10.10 11.51
C PHE A 486 9.11 10.33 11.68
N PRO A 487 9.93 9.31 11.91
CA PRO A 487 11.32 9.50 12.36
C PRO A 487 12.30 9.91 11.25
N SER A 488 11.88 9.93 9.98
CA SER A 488 12.77 10.21 8.84
C SER A 488 13.39 11.60 8.95
N PRO A 489 14.67 11.75 8.57
CA PRO A 489 15.21 13.05 8.19
C PRO A 489 14.40 13.69 7.07
N MET A 490 14.34 15.02 7.03
CA MET A 490 13.77 15.81 5.95
C MET A 490 14.85 16.16 4.93
N LEU A 491 14.69 15.73 3.68
CA LEU A 491 15.70 15.95 2.63
C LEU A 491 15.52 17.28 1.92
N TYR A 492 14.30 17.81 1.90
CA TYR A 492 13.88 18.95 1.07
C TYR A 492 14.05 18.66 -0.43
N ALA A 493 13.78 17.42 -0.86
CA ALA A 493 13.97 16.97 -2.25
C ALA A 493 12.68 16.95 -3.08
N GLY A 494 11.65 17.71 -2.68
CA GLY A 494 10.49 18.00 -3.51
C GLY A 494 9.77 16.76 -4.05
N PRO A 495 9.51 16.67 -5.38
CA PRO A 495 8.83 15.53 -5.99
C PRO A 495 9.50 14.15 -5.77
N THR A 496 10.81 14.10 -5.57
CA THR A 496 11.52 12.86 -5.22
C THR A 496 11.16 12.42 -3.80
N GLU A 497 11.22 13.34 -2.84
CA GLU A 497 10.99 13.02 -1.43
C GLU A 497 9.51 12.81 -1.10
N VAL A 498 8.59 13.48 -1.79
CA VAL A 498 7.16 13.29 -1.50
C VAL A 498 6.68 11.86 -1.81
N GLN A 499 7.32 11.17 -2.77
CA GLN A 499 7.12 9.74 -3.00
C GLN A 499 7.51 8.93 -1.75
N TRP A 500 8.68 9.18 -1.17
CA TRP A 500 9.13 8.59 0.09
C TRP A 500 8.16 8.87 1.25
N HIS A 501 7.69 10.11 1.38
CA HIS A 501 6.71 10.46 2.40
C HIS A 501 5.40 9.68 2.22
N CYS A 502 4.88 9.61 1.00
CA CYS A 502 3.64 8.89 0.68
C CYS A 502 3.79 7.39 0.95
N ARG A 503 4.85 6.77 0.41
CA ARG A 503 5.09 5.33 0.52
C ARG A 503 5.26 4.90 1.98
N CYS A 504 5.87 5.73 2.83
CA CYS A 504 5.97 5.45 4.27
C CYS A 504 4.61 5.32 4.95
N ARG A 505 3.66 6.17 4.56
CA ARG A 505 2.32 6.16 5.15
C ARG A 505 1.46 5.06 4.58
N MET A 506 1.63 4.73 3.31
CA MET A 506 1.05 3.52 2.71
C MET A 506 1.47 2.26 3.50
N ILE A 507 2.76 2.11 3.84
CA ILE A 507 3.21 0.98 4.67
C ILE A 507 2.65 1.03 6.08
N ALA A 508 2.49 2.21 6.68
CA ALA A 508 1.82 2.40 7.97
C ALA A 508 0.28 2.22 7.92
N GLY A 509 -0.29 1.87 6.75
CA GLY A 509 -1.72 1.54 6.61
C GLY A 509 -2.61 2.69 6.14
N ALA A 510 -2.06 3.80 5.65
CA ALA A 510 -2.86 4.85 5.04
C ALA A 510 -3.43 4.41 3.68
N ASN A 511 -4.74 4.58 3.51
CA ASN A 511 -5.45 4.36 2.24
C ASN A 511 -5.48 5.62 1.38
N PHE A 512 -5.37 6.80 2.02
CA PHE A 512 -5.41 8.09 1.35
C PHE A 512 -4.22 8.94 1.78
N TYR A 513 -3.63 9.68 0.84
CA TYR A 513 -2.51 10.59 1.12
C TYR A 513 -2.83 12.00 0.62
N ILE A 514 -2.92 12.95 1.54
CA ILE A 514 -3.13 14.36 1.21
C ILE A 514 -1.79 14.94 0.78
N VAL A 515 -1.71 15.45 -0.45
CA VAL A 515 -0.52 16.13 -0.96
C VAL A 515 -0.81 17.60 -1.21
N GLY A 516 0.11 18.47 -0.74
CA GLY A 516 0.06 19.92 -0.85
C GLY A 516 0.63 20.52 -2.14
N ARG A 517 0.60 21.87 -2.21
CA ARG A 517 1.46 22.66 -3.12
C ARG A 517 2.91 22.60 -2.62
N ASP A 518 3.85 22.43 -3.54
CA ASP A 518 5.30 22.36 -3.29
C ASP A 518 5.67 21.42 -2.12
N PRO A 519 5.17 20.16 -2.12
CA PRO A 519 5.40 19.25 -1.03
C PRO A 519 6.89 18.88 -0.98
N ALA A 520 7.45 18.87 0.24
CA ALA A 520 8.86 18.69 0.48
C ALA A 520 9.80 19.70 -0.24
N GLY A 521 9.26 20.80 -0.76
CA GLY A 521 10.05 21.85 -1.37
C GLY A 521 10.62 22.86 -0.38
N MET A 522 11.59 23.62 -0.89
CA MET A 522 12.16 24.81 -0.26
C MET A 522 12.59 25.81 -1.34
N PRO A 523 12.79 27.09 -0.99
CA PRO A 523 13.40 28.04 -1.92
C PRO A 523 14.81 27.61 -2.32
N HIS A 524 15.16 27.77 -3.59
CA HIS A 524 16.51 27.61 -4.11
C HIS A 524 17.47 28.50 -3.29
N PRO A 525 18.57 27.93 -2.73
CA PRO A 525 19.42 28.65 -1.79
C PRO A 525 20.00 29.97 -2.33
N GLU A 526 20.27 30.01 -3.64
CA GLU A 526 20.87 31.16 -4.32
C GLU A 526 19.84 32.12 -4.92
N THR A 527 18.98 31.65 -5.82
CA THR A 527 18.03 32.50 -6.56
C THR A 527 16.78 32.89 -5.76
N LYS A 528 16.54 32.23 -4.62
CA LYS A 528 15.36 32.40 -3.74
C LYS A 528 13.99 32.09 -4.39
N LYS A 529 13.96 31.64 -5.65
CA LYS A 529 12.76 31.06 -6.28
C LYS A 529 12.47 29.69 -5.69
N ASP A 530 11.26 29.17 -5.86
CA ASP A 530 10.94 27.78 -5.48
C ASP A 530 11.92 26.82 -6.19
N LEU A 531 12.53 25.88 -5.45
CA LEU A 531 13.50 24.92 -6.02
C LEU A 531 12.82 23.94 -6.99
N TYR A 532 11.55 23.65 -6.75
CA TYR A 532 10.72 22.79 -7.56
C TYR A 532 9.51 23.55 -8.06
N GLU A 533 8.95 23.10 -9.19
CA GLU A 533 7.67 23.62 -9.63
C GLU A 533 6.57 23.14 -8.66
N PRO A 534 5.74 24.04 -8.11
CA PRO A 534 4.84 23.73 -6.99
C PRO A 534 3.78 22.65 -7.23
N THR A 535 3.46 22.30 -8.47
CA THR A 535 2.49 21.26 -8.82
C THR A 535 3.14 19.90 -9.09
N HIS A 536 4.47 19.86 -9.27
CA HIS A 536 5.16 18.63 -9.66
C HIS A 536 5.02 17.51 -8.64
N GLY A 537 5.03 17.81 -7.33
CA GLY A 537 4.90 16.77 -6.30
C GLY A 537 3.59 15.98 -6.39
N GLY A 538 2.46 16.66 -6.58
CA GLY A 538 1.16 16.00 -6.76
C GLY A 538 1.07 15.22 -8.08
N LYS A 539 1.58 15.80 -9.17
CA LYS A 539 1.62 15.15 -10.50
C LYS A 539 2.46 13.87 -10.47
N VAL A 540 3.67 13.94 -9.92
CA VAL A 540 4.57 12.78 -9.81
C VAL A 540 3.94 11.68 -8.97
N LEU A 541 3.35 11.99 -7.81
CA LEU A 541 2.68 10.98 -6.99
C LEU A 541 1.55 10.26 -7.73
N SER A 542 0.76 10.97 -8.53
CA SER A 542 -0.37 10.37 -9.27
C SER A 542 0.06 9.35 -10.34
N MET A 543 1.32 9.38 -10.76
CA MET A 543 1.88 8.47 -11.76
C MET A 543 3.05 7.62 -11.24
N ALA A 544 3.39 7.73 -9.95
CA ALA A 544 4.55 7.07 -9.38
C ALA A 544 4.31 5.55 -9.27
N PRO A 545 5.19 4.71 -9.85
CA PRO A 545 5.08 3.26 -9.76
C PRO A 545 5.22 2.78 -8.31
N GLY A 546 4.52 1.70 -7.96
CA GLY A 546 4.60 1.05 -6.65
C GLY A 546 3.76 1.68 -5.53
N LEU A 547 3.01 2.76 -5.80
CA LEU A 547 2.05 3.37 -4.85
C LEU A 547 0.62 2.84 -5.04
N THR A 548 0.45 1.53 -5.18
CA THR A 548 -0.81 0.93 -5.65
C THR A 548 -1.94 0.87 -4.60
N SER A 549 -1.62 1.00 -3.32
CA SER A 549 -2.57 0.81 -2.22
C SER A 549 -2.92 2.11 -1.50
N VAL A 550 -2.62 3.24 -2.11
CA VAL A 550 -2.92 4.58 -1.58
C VAL A 550 -3.49 5.46 -2.68
N GLU A 551 -4.63 6.10 -2.40
CA GLU A 551 -5.22 7.10 -3.27
C GLU A 551 -4.66 8.49 -2.93
N ILE A 552 -4.22 9.22 -3.94
CA ILE A 552 -3.66 10.56 -3.77
C ILE A 552 -4.79 11.58 -3.76
N ILE A 553 -4.92 12.32 -2.66
CA ILE A 553 -5.89 13.42 -2.52
C ILE A 553 -5.17 14.74 -2.82
N PRO A 554 -5.39 15.35 -4.00
CA PRO A 554 -4.67 16.55 -4.39
C PRO A 554 -5.12 17.77 -3.58
N PHE A 555 -4.17 18.66 -3.30
CA PHE A 555 -4.43 19.94 -2.65
C PHE A 555 -5.39 20.81 -3.44
N ARG A 556 -6.37 21.37 -2.75
CA ARG A 556 -7.02 22.61 -3.17
C ARG A 556 -6.37 23.76 -2.44
N VAL A 557 -5.97 24.80 -3.17
CA VAL A 557 -5.31 25.96 -2.57
C VAL A 557 -6.25 26.57 -1.53
N ALA A 558 -5.82 26.61 -0.26
CA ALA A 558 -6.57 27.26 0.82
C ALA A 558 -5.89 28.59 1.18
N ALA A 559 -6.67 29.66 1.29
CA ALA A 559 -6.21 30.99 1.69
C ALA A 559 -7.22 31.65 2.64
N TYR A 560 -6.83 32.74 3.31
CA TYR A 560 -7.72 33.42 4.23
C TYR A 560 -8.74 34.26 3.45
N ASN A 561 -10.01 33.91 3.50
CA ASN A 561 -11.07 34.71 2.89
C ASN A 561 -11.45 35.85 3.84
N LYS A 562 -11.16 37.09 3.43
CA LYS A 562 -11.38 38.32 4.21
C LYS A 562 -12.86 38.60 4.47
N VAL A 563 -13.75 38.15 3.59
CA VAL A 563 -15.21 38.33 3.71
C VAL A 563 -15.78 37.33 4.72
N LYS A 564 -15.40 36.05 4.60
CA LYS A 564 -15.84 34.98 5.50
C LYS A 564 -15.13 34.99 6.85
N LYS A 565 -14.01 35.73 6.97
CA LYS A 565 -13.11 35.74 8.15
C LYS A 565 -12.69 34.34 8.58
N ALA A 566 -12.35 33.51 7.60
CA ALA A 566 -11.97 32.11 7.80
C ALA A 566 -11.09 31.64 6.64
N MET A 567 -10.38 30.53 6.86
CA MET A 567 -9.71 29.83 5.76
C MET A 567 -10.74 29.19 4.84
N ASP A 568 -10.56 29.37 3.53
CA ASP A 568 -11.46 28.84 2.50
C ASP A 568 -10.67 28.41 1.27
N PHE A 569 -11.28 27.60 0.41
CA PHE A 569 -10.68 27.22 -0.86
C PHE A 569 -10.63 28.41 -1.81
N TYR A 570 -9.44 28.71 -2.30
CA TYR A 570 -9.15 29.82 -3.20
C TYR A 570 -9.99 29.72 -4.48
N ASN A 571 -10.63 30.83 -4.83
CA ASN A 571 -11.35 31.01 -6.09
C ASN A 571 -10.66 32.10 -6.92
N PRO A 572 -10.09 31.77 -8.11
CA PRO A 572 -9.45 32.75 -8.99
C PRO A 572 -10.36 33.91 -9.40
N GLU A 573 -11.66 33.66 -9.58
CA GLU A 573 -12.65 34.68 -9.98
C GLU A 573 -12.92 35.70 -8.86
N ARG A 574 -12.57 35.36 -7.62
CA ARG A 574 -12.77 36.20 -6.43
C ARG A 574 -11.45 36.48 -5.72
N HIS A 575 -10.37 36.63 -6.49
CA HIS A 575 -9.01 36.80 -5.96
C HIS A 575 -8.93 37.86 -4.85
N ASP A 576 -9.59 39.00 -5.04
CA ASP A 576 -9.57 40.13 -4.10
C ASP A 576 -10.18 39.81 -2.73
N GLU A 577 -10.95 38.73 -2.59
CA GLU A 577 -11.47 38.27 -1.30
C GLU A 577 -10.43 37.51 -0.48
N PHE A 578 -9.32 37.04 -1.07
CA PHE A 578 -8.35 36.16 -0.43
C PHE A 578 -7.06 36.87 -0.02
N ASP A 579 -6.52 36.52 1.14
CA ASP A 579 -5.19 36.92 1.63
C ASP A 579 -4.29 35.68 1.79
N PHE A 580 -3.12 35.72 1.15
CA PHE A 580 -2.11 34.67 1.22
C PHE A 580 -1.07 35.01 2.29
N ILE A 581 -1.27 34.48 3.50
CA ILE A 581 -0.34 34.66 4.60
C ILE A 581 0.79 33.63 4.47
N SER A 582 1.92 34.07 3.92
CA SER A 582 3.11 33.22 3.78
C SER A 582 3.70 32.84 5.14
N GLY A 583 4.47 31.74 5.20
CA GLY A 583 5.22 31.37 6.40
C GLY A 583 6.16 32.47 6.88
N THR A 584 6.75 33.26 5.97
CA THR A 584 7.59 34.41 6.34
C THR A 584 6.78 35.52 7.01
N ARG A 585 5.59 35.86 6.47
CA ARG A 585 4.70 36.86 7.09
C ARG A 585 4.20 36.37 8.46
N MET A 586 3.80 35.11 8.55
CA MET A 586 3.40 34.48 9.82
C MET A 586 4.51 34.57 10.87
N ARG A 587 5.76 34.24 10.52
CA ARG A 587 6.90 34.35 11.43
C ARG A 587 7.17 35.79 11.87
N LYS A 588 7.03 36.75 10.96
CA LYS A 588 7.19 38.17 11.27
C LYS A 588 6.16 38.60 12.33
N LEU A 589 4.87 38.31 12.10
CA LEU A 589 3.80 38.59 13.05
C LEU A 589 4.08 37.97 14.43
N ALA A 590 4.50 36.71 14.46
CA ALA A 590 4.77 36.01 15.72
C ALA A 590 5.94 36.60 16.52
N ARG A 591 6.99 37.11 15.85
CA ARG A 591 8.11 37.81 16.50
C ARG A 591 7.69 39.18 17.03
N GLU A 592 6.97 39.94 16.22
CA GLU A 592 6.46 41.28 16.59
C GLU A 592 5.35 41.22 17.65
N GLY A 593 4.86 40.02 17.99
CA GLY A 593 3.78 39.82 18.96
C GLY A 593 2.41 40.22 18.42
N GLU A 594 2.28 40.36 17.10
CA GLU A 594 1.02 40.66 16.41
C GLU A 594 0.22 39.37 16.18
N ASN A 595 -1.11 39.49 16.17
CA ASN A 595 -1.97 38.35 15.85
C ASN A 595 -2.24 38.28 14.34
N PRO A 596 -2.30 37.08 13.74
CA PRO A 596 -2.84 36.92 12.41
C PRO A 596 -4.35 37.23 12.42
N PRO A 597 -4.98 37.41 11.26
CA PRO A 597 -6.42 37.56 11.18
C PRO A 597 -7.16 36.42 11.91
N ASP A 598 -8.23 36.76 12.63
CA ASP A 598 -9.08 35.79 13.32
C ASP A 598 -9.52 34.68 12.37
N GLY A 599 -9.37 33.42 12.78
CA GLY A 599 -9.71 32.27 11.93
C GLY A 599 -8.59 31.76 11.03
N PHE A 600 -7.41 32.41 11.01
CA PHE A 600 -6.21 31.87 10.33
C PHE A 600 -5.59 30.67 11.08
N MET A 601 -5.51 30.75 12.40
CA MET A 601 -4.97 29.70 13.27
C MET A 601 -5.70 29.72 14.62
N ALA A 602 -5.80 28.56 15.26
CA ALA A 602 -6.36 28.43 16.60
C ALA A 602 -5.59 29.30 17.62
N PRO A 603 -6.26 30.12 18.46
CA PRO A 603 -5.59 31.03 19.40
C PRO A 603 -4.55 30.42 20.35
N LYS A 604 -4.82 29.26 20.96
CA LYS A 604 -3.82 28.55 21.80
C LYS A 604 -2.65 28.08 20.93
N ALA A 605 -2.94 27.58 19.73
CA ALA A 605 -1.90 27.15 18.81
C ALA A 605 -1.01 28.32 18.34
N TRP A 606 -1.60 29.51 18.11
CA TRP A 606 -0.87 30.74 17.82
C TRP A 606 0.00 31.16 19.00
N LYS A 607 -0.54 31.10 20.23
CA LYS A 607 0.20 31.42 21.45
C LYS A 607 1.48 30.58 21.58
N VAL A 608 1.42 29.28 21.32
CA VAL A 608 2.59 28.39 21.31
C VAL A 608 3.67 28.89 20.33
N LEU A 609 3.28 29.36 19.15
CA LEU A 609 4.23 29.93 18.18
C LEU A 609 4.81 31.27 18.64
N THR A 610 4.00 32.16 19.20
CA THR A 610 4.51 33.42 19.74
C THR A 610 5.48 33.21 20.89
N ASP A 611 5.22 32.24 21.77
CA ASP A 611 6.11 31.89 22.88
C ASP A 611 7.44 31.32 22.36
N TYR A 612 7.39 30.47 21.32
CA TYR A 612 8.60 30.00 20.63
C TYR A 612 9.42 31.16 20.03
N TYR A 613 8.80 32.02 19.22
CA TYR A 613 9.54 33.11 18.56
C TYR A 613 10.11 34.13 19.55
N ARG A 614 9.38 34.43 20.63
CA ARG A 614 9.90 35.25 21.75
C ARG A 614 11.06 34.58 22.48
N SER A 615 11.10 33.25 22.56
CA SER A 615 12.22 32.54 23.20
C SER A 615 13.52 32.68 22.41
N LEU A 616 13.45 32.84 21.08
CA LEU A 616 14.63 33.10 20.24
C LEU A 616 15.22 34.49 20.47
N GLU A 617 14.38 35.48 20.75
CA GLU A 617 14.81 36.87 21.02
C GLU A 617 15.53 37.03 22.36
N LYS A 618 15.36 36.09 23.29
CA LYS A 618 16.05 36.10 24.60
C LYS A 618 17.44 35.46 24.57
N ILE A 619 17.79 34.77 23.48
CA ILE A 619 19.05 34.03 23.32
C ILE A 619 20.08 34.86 22.52
N ASN A 620 19.63 35.91 21.82
CA ASN A 620 20.46 36.97 21.26
C ASN A 620 20.51 38.16 22.23
#